data_AF-A0A9D9YZZ2-F1
#
_entry.id   AF-A0A9D9YZZ2-F1
#
_cell.length_a   1.000
_cell.length_b   1.000
_cell.length_c   1.000
_cell.angle_alpha   90.00
_cell.angle_beta   90.00
_cell.angle_gamma   90.00
#
_symmetry.space_group_name_H-M   'P 1'
#
loop_
_entity.id
_entity.type
_entity.pdbx_description
1 polymer ?
#
loop_
_entity_poly.entity_id
_entity_poly.type
_entity_poly.pdbx_seq_one_letter_code
_entity_poly.pdbx_strand_id
1 'polypeptide(L)'
;IIDEIISRIEPNGWRCSNKGNIGKFRGPWKKDDECQLATLNVLKLLTVTKDIEYLEQKQKGIETIVNLWNDRKERKPYLFGMGTDFMKIKYPMIWYDVLNMVSVLSHYSFAIETKAFKEFYPYFNHNFSKI
;
A
#
# COMPACT_ATOMS: atom_id res chain seq x y z
N ILE A 1 2.09 -3.55 20.29
CA ILE A 1 1.11 -3.50 19.18
C ILE A 1 1.81 -3.35 17.83
N ILE A 2 2.64 -2.32 17.63
CA ILE A 2 3.39 -2.14 16.37
C ILE A 2 4.27 -3.36 16.05
N ASP A 3 5.10 -3.84 16.98
CA ASP A 3 5.94 -5.03 16.78
C ASP A 3 5.14 -6.28 16.37
N GLU A 4 3.98 -6.47 16.99
CA GLU A 4 3.09 -7.59 16.69
C GLU A 4 2.54 -7.51 15.26
N ILE A 5 2.19 -6.31 14.78
CA ILE A 5 1.74 -6.10 13.41
C ILE A 5 2.89 -6.32 12.42
N ILE A 6 4.07 -5.78 12.73
CA ILE A 6 5.24 -5.85 11.84
C ILE A 6 5.74 -7.28 11.69
N SER A 7 5.80 -8.05 12.78
CA SER A 7 6.20 -9.47 12.76
C SER A 7 5.31 -10.37 11.89
N ARG A 8 4.16 -9.87 11.42
CA ARG A 8 3.24 -10.58 10.50
C ARG A 8 3.53 -10.34 9.02
N ILE A 9 4.64 -9.70 8.68
CA ILE A 9 5.01 -9.48 7.29
C ILE A 9 5.27 -10.81 6.56
N GLU A 10 4.75 -10.95 5.35
CA GLU A 10 4.91 -12.09 4.44
C GLU A 10 5.83 -11.73 3.26
N PRO A 11 6.18 -12.66 2.35
CA PRO A 11 6.94 -12.34 1.13
C PRO A 11 6.37 -11.20 0.29
N ASN A 12 5.04 -11.04 0.25
CA ASN A 12 4.35 -10.01 -0.51
C ASN A 12 3.58 -9.01 0.39
N GLY A 13 4.24 -8.56 1.45
CA GLY A 13 3.73 -7.51 2.33
C GLY A 13 2.85 -8.02 3.47
N TRP A 14 1.82 -7.26 3.82
CA TRP A 14 0.87 -7.65 4.87
C TRP A 14 -0.47 -8.06 4.28
N ARG A 15 -1.14 -8.96 5.00
CA ARG A 15 -2.48 -9.45 4.65
C ARG A 15 -3.40 -9.35 5.85
N CYS A 16 -4.70 -9.15 5.62
CA CYS A 16 -5.65 -9.36 6.72
C CYS A 16 -5.61 -10.83 7.12
N SER A 17 -5.23 -11.08 8.37
CA SER A 17 -5.10 -12.40 8.96
C SER A 17 -5.86 -12.48 10.28
N ASN A 18 -6.40 -13.66 10.56
CA ASN A 18 -7.22 -13.99 11.71
C ASN A 18 -6.43 -14.75 12.80
N LYS A 19 -5.24 -14.29 13.20
CA LYS A 19 -4.57 -14.87 14.38
C LYS A 19 -5.31 -14.61 15.72
N GLY A 20 -6.63 -14.40 15.70
CA GLY A 20 -7.52 -14.18 16.85
C GLY A 20 -8.93 -14.77 16.63
N ASN A 21 -9.91 -14.34 17.42
CA ASN A 21 -11.24 -14.95 17.61
C ASN A 21 -12.20 -14.94 16.39
N ILE A 22 -11.73 -14.62 15.17
CA ILE A 22 -12.56 -14.48 13.96
C ILE A 22 -12.43 -15.71 13.04
N GLY A 23 -12.64 -16.90 13.63
CA GLY A 23 -12.83 -18.16 12.90
C GLY A 23 -11.78 -18.45 11.82
N LYS A 24 -12.21 -18.84 10.61
CA LYS A 24 -11.34 -19.16 9.44
C LYS A 24 -11.17 -17.99 8.45
N PHE A 25 -11.46 -16.75 8.84
CA PHE A 25 -11.40 -15.61 7.94
C PHE A 25 -9.96 -15.28 7.50
N ARG A 26 -9.67 -15.37 6.21
CA ARG A 26 -8.33 -15.07 5.65
C ARG A 26 -8.32 -13.86 4.73
N GLY A 27 -9.37 -13.04 4.79
CA GLY A 27 -9.67 -12.04 3.78
C GLY A 27 -10.40 -12.60 2.55
N PRO A 28 -10.87 -11.71 1.65
CA PRO A 28 -11.58 -12.08 0.42
C PRO A 28 -10.68 -12.60 -0.72
N TRP A 29 -9.36 -12.63 -0.55
CA TRP A 29 -8.37 -12.95 -1.59
C TRP A 29 -7.98 -14.43 -1.67
N LYS A 30 -7.29 -14.82 -2.75
CA LYS A 30 -6.72 -16.17 -2.90
C LYS A 30 -5.59 -16.37 -1.89
N LYS A 31 -5.19 -17.64 -1.71
CA LYS A 31 -4.20 -18.03 -0.70
C LYS A 31 -2.86 -17.30 -0.87
N ASP A 32 -2.48 -16.96 -2.08
CA ASP A 32 -1.15 -16.42 -2.39
C ASP A 32 -1.19 -14.98 -2.91
N ASP A 33 -2.37 -14.35 -2.92
CA ASP A 33 -2.53 -12.96 -3.35
C ASP A 33 -2.09 -11.98 -2.24
N GLU A 34 -1.41 -10.91 -2.65
CA GLU A 34 -1.11 -9.77 -1.80
C GLU A 34 -2.37 -8.97 -1.45
N CYS A 35 -2.36 -8.35 -0.26
CA CYS A 35 -3.39 -7.40 0.14
C CYS A 35 -2.82 -5.98 0.12
N GLN A 36 -3.23 -5.22 -0.88
CA GLN A 36 -2.80 -3.85 -1.12
C GLN A 36 -3.20 -2.93 0.03
N LEU A 37 -4.46 -3.05 0.46
CA LEU A 37 -5.01 -2.20 1.51
C LEU A 37 -4.39 -2.51 2.87
N ALA A 38 -4.17 -3.78 3.21
CA ALA A 38 -3.50 -4.14 4.47
C ALA A 38 -2.06 -3.64 4.46
N THR A 39 -1.31 -3.87 3.39
CA THR A 39 0.07 -3.37 3.24
C THR A 39 0.13 -1.85 3.34
N LEU A 40 -0.74 -1.14 2.61
CA LEU A 40 -0.78 0.33 2.65
C LEU A 40 -1.15 0.85 4.04
N ASN A 41 -2.08 0.20 4.75
CA ASN A 41 -2.47 0.60 6.10
C ASN A 41 -1.36 0.35 7.13
N VAL A 42 -0.59 -0.74 7.01
CA VAL A 42 0.56 -0.95 7.88
C VAL A 42 1.65 0.08 7.57
N LEU A 43 1.94 0.36 6.29
CA LEU A 43 2.83 1.46 5.93
C LEU A 43 2.32 2.81 6.46
N LYS A 44 1.01 3.05 6.46
CA LYS A 44 0.42 4.26 7.05
C LYS A 44 0.63 4.33 8.56
N LEU A 45 0.51 3.20 9.27
CA LEU A 45 0.84 3.12 10.70
C LEU A 45 2.32 3.43 10.93
N LEU A 46 3.21 2.91 10.09
CA LEU A 46 4.65 3.06 10.27
C LEU A 46 5.18 4.47 9.98
N THR A 47 4.37 5.40 9.45
CA THR A 47 4.78 6.80 9.28
C THR A 47 5.01 7.52 10.61
N VAL A 48 4.50 6.99 11.72
CA VAL A 48 4.75 7.52 13.07
C VAL A 48 6.08 7.04 13.67
N THR A 49 6.81 6.18 12.98
CA THR A 49 8.10 5.61 13.42
C THR A 49 9.25 6.19 12.60
N LYS A 50 10.47 6.22 13.13
CA LYS A 50 11.63 6.73 12.37
C LYS A 50 11.98 5.82 11.21
N ASP A 51 12.51 6.36 10.12
CA ASP A 51 12.86 5.58 8.90
C ASP A 51 13.76 4.38 9.17
N ILE A 52 14.72 4.50 10.10
CA ILE A 52 15.64 3.42 10.46
C ILE A 52 14.95 2.27 11.21
N GLU A 53 13.84 2.56 11.90
CA GLU A 53 13.05 1.54 12.57
C GLU A 53 12.24 0.76 11.54
N TYR A 54 12.34 -0.57 11.64
CA TYR A 54 11.63 -1.51 10.76
C TYR A 54 11.94 -1.30 9.28
N LEU A 55 13.17 -0.86 8.97
CA LEU A 55 13.59 -0.49 7.62
C LEU A 55 13.29 -1.61 6.60
N GLU A 56 13.69 -2.85 6.92
CA GLU A 56 13.48 -4.00 6.03
C GLU A 56 11.98 -4.24 5.77
N GLN A 57 11.14 -4.11 6.80
CA GLN A 57 9.71 -4.34 6.68
C GLN A 57 9.03 -3.22 5.90
N LYS A 58 9.43 -1.96 6.11
CA LYS A 58 8.97 -0.81 5.32
C LYS A 58 9.36 -0.98 3.85
N GLN A 59 10.63 -1.33 3.58
CA GLN A 59 11.14 -1.58 2.23
C GLN A 59 10.33 -2.66 1.51
N LYS A 60 10.10 -3.80 2.18
CA LYS A 60 9.34 -4.91 1.61
C LYS A 60 7.86 -4.58 1.36
N GLY A 61 7.23 -3.82 2.27
CA GLY A 61 5.87 -3.33 2.06
C GLY A 61 5.77 -2.38 0.87
N ILE A 62 6.76 -1.49 0.73
CA ILE A 62 6.83 -0.53 -0.37
C ILE A 62 7.10 -1.23 -1.70
N GLU A 63 8.03 -2.19 -1.71
CA GLU A 63 8.28 -3.05 -2.87
C GLU A 63 7.01 -3.77 -3.33
N THR A 64 6.21 -4.28 -2.39
CA THR A 64 4.91 -4.90 -2.72
C THR A 64 4.01 -3.92 -3.48
N ILE A 65 3.81 -2.70 -2.97
CA ILE A 65 2.98 -1.67 -3.62
C ILE A 65 3.56 -1.23 -4.98
N VAL A 66 4.89 -1.12 -5.08
CA VAL A 66 5.59 -0.75 -6.31
C VAL A 66 5.45 -1.83 -7.38
N ASN A 67 5.61 -3.10 -7.02
CA ASN A 67 5.44 -4.22 -7.95
C ASN A 67 4.01 -4.29 -8.47
N LEU A 68 3.01 -4.09 -7.60
CA LEU A 68 1.61 -3.95 -8.00
C LEU A 68 1.38 -2.84 -9.03
N TRP A 69 2.04 -1.69 -8.86
CA TRP A 69 1.99 -0.61 -9.84
C TRP A 69 2.66 -1.03 -11.14
N ASN A 70 3.84 -1.63 -11.10
CA ASN A 70 4.54 -2.07 -12.30
C ASN A 70 3.72 -3.08 -13.12
N ASP A 71 3.09 -4.03 -12.43
CA ASP A 71 2.32 -5.12 -13.04
C ASP A 71 0.89 -4.70 -13.41
N ARG A 72 0.46 -3.47 -13.10
CA ARG A 72 -0.95 -3.02 -13.20
C ARG A 72 -1.60 -3.16 -14.57
N LYS A 73 -0.80 -3.22 -15.63
CA LYS A 73 -1.26 -3.40 -17.03
C LYS A 73 -1.43 -4.88 -17.40
N GLU A 74 -0.76 -5.78 -16.70
CA GLU A 74 -0.69 -7.21 -17.00
C GLU A 74 -1.56 -8.02 -16.02
N ARG A 75 -1.61 -7.60 -14.76
CA ARG A 75 -2.34 -8.26 -13.68
C ARG A 75 -3.30 -7.28 -13.02
N LYS A 76 -4.54 -7.73 -12.78
CA LYS A 76 -5.53 -6.99 -11.99
C LYS A 76 -5.69 -7.67 -10.63
N PRO A 77 -5.18 -7.06 -9.56
CA PRO A 77 -5.40 -7.61 -8.23
C PRO A 77 -6.88 -7.59 -7.87
N TYR A 78 -7.32 -8.62 -7.15
CA TYR A 78 -8.72 -8.78 -6.77
C TYR A 78 -9.20 -7.59 -5.93
N LEU A 79 -10.31 -6.95 -6.32
CA LEU A 79 -10.90 -5.73 -5.72
C LEU A 79 -10.06 -4.45 -5.75
N PHE A 80 -8.78 -4.50 -6.14
CA PHE A 80 -7.82 -3.41 -5.98
C PHE A 80 -7.06 -3.09 -7.27
N GLY A 81 -7.73 -3.18 -8.42
CA GLY A 81 -7.15 -2.80 -9.71
C GLY A 81 -6.81 -1.30 -9.76
N MET A 82 -5.58 -0.98 -10.18
CA MET A 82 -5.10 0.40 -10.35
C MET A 82 -5.50 1.01 -11.70
N GLY A 83 -6.82 1.05 -11.96
CA GLY A 83 -7.40 1.61 -13.18
C GLY A 83 -7.83 3.08 -13.03
N THR A 84 -8.73 3.54 -13.90
CA THR A 84 -9.27 4.91 -13.88
C THR A 84 -9.92 5.29 -12.55
N ASP A 85 -10.65 4.37 -11.92
CA ASP A 85 -11.29 4.60 -10.61
C ASP A 85 -10.28 4.70 -9.45
N PHE A 86 -9.11 4.06 -9.57
CA PHE A 86 -8.02 4.20 -8.60
C PHE A 86 -7.40 5.60 -8.69
N MET A 87 -7.35 6.18 -9.89
CA MET A 87 -6.79 7.51 -10.13
C MET A 87 -7.70 8.67 -9.66
N LYS A 88 -8.93 8.40 -9.24
CA LYS A 88 -9.84 9.41 -8.69
C LYS A 88 -9.40 9.81 -7.28
N ILE A 89 -9.37 11.11 -7.00
CA ILE A 89 -9.12 11.65 -5.66
C ILE A 89 -10.32 11.32 -4.76
N LYS A 90 -10.09 10.59 -3.66
CA LYS A 90 -11.13 10.19 -2.71
C LYS A 90 -10.74 10.62 -1.30
N TYR A 91 -11.60 11.40 -0.66
CA TYR A 91 -11.44 11.80 0.74
C TYR A 91 -12.65 11.27 1.55
N PRO A 92 -12.47 10.81 2.80
CA PRO A 92 -11.21 10.70 3.56
C PRO A 92 -10.26 9.60 3.02
N MET A 93 -8.97 9.70 3.38
CA MET A 93 -7.89 8.77 2.97
C MET A 93 -8.01 7.38 3.63
N ILE A 94 -9.09 6.67 3.29
CA ILE A 94 -9.45 5.35 3.81
C ILE A 94 -9.28 4.27 2.74
N TRP A 95 -9.58 4.61 1.48
CA TRP A 95 -9.62 3.65 0.40
C TRP A 95 -8.24 3.36 -0.18
N TYR A 96 -8.18 2.30 -0.97
CA TYR A 96 -7.05 2.07 -1.86
C TYR A 96 -7.25 2.86 -3.15
N ASP A 97 -6.66 4.05 -3.18
CA ASP A 97 -6.68 4.99 -4.28
C ASP A 97 -5.34 5.75 -4.35
N VAL A 98 -5.16 6.50 -5.44
CA VAL A 98 -3.93 7.24 -5.70
C VAL A 98 -3.64 8.30 -4.63
N LEU A 99 -4.66 8.94 -4.04
CA LEU A 99 -4.47 9.97 -3.01
C LEU A 99 -3.87 9.33 -1.75
N ASN A 100 -4.51 8.28 -1.23
CA ASN A 100 -4.03 7.61 -0.03
C ASN A 100 -2.66 6.95 -0.28
N MET A 101 -2.45 6.38 -1.46
CA MET A 101 -1.16 5.77 -1.82
C MET A 101 -0.02 6.79 -1.87
N VAL A 102 -0.19 7.92 -2.58
CA VAL A 102 0.82 8.99 -2.65
C VAL A 102 1.08 9.58 -1.27
N SER A 103 0.01 9.85 -0.51
CA SER A 103 0.09 10.41 0.83
C SER A 103 0.92 9.53 1.76
N VAL A 104 0.72 8.21 1.76
CA VAL A 104 1.49 7.29 2.60
C VAL A 104 2.92 7.15 2.11
N LEU A 105 3.12 6.95 0.80
CA LEU A 105 4.45 6.67 0.25
C LEU A 105 5.39 7.90 0.28
N SER A 106 4.86 9.12 0.29
CA SER A 106 5.67 10.34 0.37
C SER A 106 6.42 10.50 1.70
N HIS A 107 6.02 9.78 2.76
CA HIS A 107 6.75 9.75 4.02
C HIS A 107 8.08 8.98 3.94
N TYR A 108 8.28 8.17 2.89
CA TYR A 108 9.42 7.27 2.78
C TYR A 108 10.39 7.73 1.70
N SER A 109 11.59 8.15 2.11
CA SER A 109 12.66 8.63 1.22
C SER A 109 13.00 7.66 0.08
N PHE A 110 13.00 6.36 0.34
CA PHE A 110 13.27 5.35 -0.68
C PHE A 110 12.06 5.06 -1.58
N ALA A 111 10.82 5.33 -1.14
CA ALA A 111 9.65 5.16 -2.00
C ALA A 111 9.56 6.25 -3.06
N ILE A 112 9.84 7.51 -2.68
CA ILE A 112 9.78 8.66 -3.60
C ILE A 112 10.80 8.57 -4.74
N GLU A 113 11.90 7.83 -4.53
CA GLU A 113 12.92 7.62 -5.54
C GLU A 113 12.54 6.58 -6.60
N THR A 114 11.55 5.73 -6.32
CA THR A 114 11.13 4.67 -7.25
C THR A 114 10.56 5.26 -8.53
N LYS A 115 10.82 4.58 -9.67
CA LYS A 115 10.20 4.92 -10.95
C LYS A 115 8.67 4.93 -10.86
N ALA A 116 8.10 3.93 -10.17
CA ALA A 116 6.66 3.83 -9.96
C ALA A 116 6.09 5.10 -9.30
N PHE A 117 6.72 5.58 -8.21
CA PHE A 117 6.27 6.81 -7.54
C PHE A 117 6.28 8.02 -8.47
N LYS A 118 7.36 8.19 -9.23
CA LYS A 118 7.49 9.27 -10.21
C LYS A 118 6.45 9.19 -11.34
N GLU A 119 5.91 7.99 -11.65
CA GLU A 119 4.82 7.82 -12.60
C GLU A 119 3.45 8.20 -12.04
N PHE A 120 3.11 7.81 -10.81
CA PHE A 120 1.78 8.09 -10.24
C PHE A 120 1.66 9.44 -9.53
N TYR A 121 2.77 10.02 -9.06
CA TYR A 121 2.78 11.31 -8.36
C TYR A 121 2.23 12.49 -9.19
N PRO A 122 2.53 12.63 -10.50
CA PRO A 122 1.99 13.74 -11.30
C PRO A 122 0.47 13.77 -11.36
N TYR A 123 -0.20 12.62 -11.23
CA TYR A 123 -1.67 12.57 -11.19
C TYR A 123 -2.25 13.20 -9.93
N PHE A 124 -1.49 13.24 -8.83
CA PHE A 124 -1.84 14.06 -7.68
C PHE A 124 -1.66 15.55 -8.03
N ASN A 125 -0.46 15.94 -8.51
CA ASN A 125 -0.13 17.36 -8.73
C ASN A 125 -1.01 18.05 -9.81
N HIS A 126 -1.42 17.33 -10.86
CA HIS A 126 -2.30 17.86 -11.90
C HIS A 126 -3.74 18.12 -11.44
N ASN A 127 -4.19 17.44 -10.37
CA ASN A 127 -5.55 17.59 -9.87
C ASN A 127 -5.67 18.69 -8.79
N PHE A 128 -4.58 19.03 -8.09
CA PHE A 128 -4.55 20.12 -7.11
C PHE A 128 -4.21 21.49 -7.71
N SER A 129 -3.63 21.55 -8.92
CA SER A 129 -3.39 22.81 -9.64
C SER A 129 -4.64 23.39 -10.33
N LYS A 130 -5.77 22.68 -10.24
CA LYS A 130 -7.07 23.08 -10.83
C LYS A 130 -8.14 23.42 -9.79
N ILE A 131 -7.77 23.45 -8.51
CA ILE A 131 -8.59 23.88 -7.38
C ILE A 131 -8.00 25.18 -6.86
#